data_AF-A0A7W7SLB5-F1
#
_entry.id   AF-A0A7W7SLB5-F1
#
_cell.length_a   1.000
_cell.length_b   1.000
_cell.length_c   1.000
_cell.angle_alpha   90.00
_cell.angle_beta   90.00
_cell.angle_gamma   90.00
#
_symmetry.space_group_name_H-M   'P 1'
#
loop_
_entity.id
_entity.type
_entity.pdbx_description
1 polymer ?
#
loop_
_entity_poly.entity_id
_entity_poly.type
_entity_poly.pdbx_seq_one_letter_code
_entity_poly.pdbx_strand_id
1 'polypeptide(L)'
;MRSLTKAATMLLGAAATLAVLPVSPASADNGNNQPGCSRGEICFWWDTGTRFQKQFWYTGNHGGNNFMDGTSVSRLPVQDNARDVTNRDTDCQVRVGNLGNGLWTWVYIPNDGKRYFLSLVNNRNDRHERVGAPGCV
;
A
#
# COMPACT_ATOMS: atom_id res chain seq x y z
N MET A 1 55.67 -4.46 -45.59
CA MET A 1 54.96 -3.23 -45.15
C MET A 1 53.69 -3.73 -44.45
N ARG A 2 53.68 -3.90 -43.12
CA ARG A 2 53.00 -3.01 -42.12
C ARG A 2 51.64 -2.51 -42.65
N SER A 3 50.49 -2.84 -42.06
CA SER A 3 50.14 -2.51 -40.67
C SER A 3 49.03 -3.38 -40.08
N LEU A 4 49.17 -3.67 -38.78
CA LEU A 4 48.11 -4.06 -37.85
C LEU A 4 47.27 -2.83 -37.48
N THR A 5 45.97 -2.99 -37.30
CA THR A 5 45.16 -2.02 -36.55
C THR A 5 44.22 -2.76 -35.60
N LYS A 6 44.48 -2.61 -34.30
CA LYS A 6 43.60 -2.95 -33.18
C LYS A 6 42.78 -1.72 -32.82
N ALA A 7 41.47 -1.89 -32.58
CA ALA A 7 40.62 -1.11 -31.67
C ALA A 7 39.33 -1.95 -31.51
N ALA A 8 38.99 -2.59 -30.39
CA ALA A 8 38.83 -2.20 -28.99
C ALA A 8 37.69 -1.21 -28.73
N THR A 9 36.83 -1.59 -27.76
CA THR A 9 35.79 -0.81 -27.04
C THR A 9 34.48 -0.53 -27.81
N MET A 10 33.29 -0.63 -27.23
CA MET A 10 32.88 -0.47 -25.84
C MET A 10 31.48 -1.12 -25.64
N LEU A 11 31.32 -1.96 -24.61
CA LEU A 11 30.01 -2.26 -24.03
C LEU A 11 29.54 -1.00 -23.29
N LEU A 12 28.46 -0.36 -23.75
CA LEU A 12 27.69 0.54 -22.89
C LEU A 12 26.27 -0.02 -22.76
N GLY A 13 25.99 -0.46 -21.53
CA GLY A 13 24.68 -0.95 -21.13
C GLY A 13 23.62 0.13 -21.30
N ALA A 14 22.51 -0.25 -21.92
CA ALA A 14 21.27 0.46 -21.76
C ALA A 14 20.82 0.26 -20.31
N ALA A 15 21.11 1.24 -19.45
CA ALA A 15 20.45 1.37 -18.17
C ALA A 15 18.95 1.56 -18.46
N ALA A 16 18.16 0.51 -18.23
CA ALA A 16 16.71 0.62 -18.20
C ALA A 16 16.36 1.52 -17.01
N THR A 17 16.18 2.81 -17.27
CA THR A 17 15.51 3.71 -16.35
C THR A 17 14.07 3.22 -16.24
N LEU A 18 13.80 2.38 -15.24
CA LEU A 18 12.45 2.12 -14.76
C LEU A 18 11.86 3.47 -14.36
N ALA A 19 11.07 4.04 -15.27
CA ALA A 19 10.24 5.18 -14.99
C ALA A 19 9.34 4.80 -13.80
N VAL A 20 9.65 5.37 -12.63
CA VAL A 20 8.76 5.33 -11.47
C VAL A 20 7.57 6.20 -11.86
N LEU A 21 6.53 5.56 -12.39
CA LEU A 21 5.27 6.24 -12.68
C LEU A 21 4.71 6.80 -11.37
N PRO A 22 4.15 8.02 -11.40
CA PRO A 22 3.48 8.57 -10.23
C PRO A 22 2.28 7.67 -9.92
N VAL A 23 2.37 6.95 -8.80
CA VAL A 23 1.27 6.16 -8.27
C VAL A 23 0.14 7.14 -7.95
N SER A 24 -0.97 7.02 -8.68
CA SER A 24 -2.15 7.83 -8.41
C SER A 24 -2.61 7.56 -6.98
N PRO A 25 -2.96 8.59 -6.19
CA PRO A 25 -3.47 8.35 -4.85
C PRO A 25 -4.75 7.51 -4.97
N ALA A 26 -4.79 6.38 -4.26
CA ALA A 26 -6.02 5.62 -4.07
C ALA A 26 -7.16 6.54 -3.68
N SER A 27 -8.33 6.29 -4.26
CA SER A 27 -9.56 6.80 -3.67
C SER A 27 -9.81 6.05 -2.37
N ALA A 28 -9.65 6.75 -1.24
CA ALA A 28 -10.17 6.31 0.04
C ALA A 28 -11.68 6.12 -0.10
N ASP A 29 -12.16 4.90 0.12
CA ASP A 29 -13.57 4.52 0.04
C ASP A 29 -14.16 4.42 1.45
N ASN A 30 -15.33 5.02 1.61
CA ASN A 30 -16.45 4.46 2.37
C ASN A 30 -17.75 4.89 1.62
N GLY A 31 -17.67 5.01 0.29
CA GLY A 31 -18.47 5.72 -0.71
C GLY A 31 -19.90 5.21 -0.90
N ASN A 32 -20.36 4.34 -0.02
CA ASN A 32 -21.76 3.94 0.09
C ASN A 32 -22.27 3.91 1.56
N ASN A 33 -21.46 4.35 2.53
CA ASN A 33 -21.79 4.29 3.97
C ASN A 33 -22.13 2.87 4.46
N GLN A 34 -21.54 1.82 3.87
CA GLN A 34 -21.77 0.44 4.31
C GLN A 34 -20.53 -0.14 5.00
N PRO A 35 -20.71 -0.85 6.14
CA PRO A 35 -19.63 -1.62 6.73
C PRO A 35 -19.37 -2.90 5.91
N GLY A 36 -18.14 -3.42 5.95
CA GLY A 36 -17.69 -4.56 5.17
C GLY A 36 -16.37 -4.32 4.42
N CYS A 37 -15.67 -5.42 4.11
CA CYS A 37 -14.50 -5.39 3.24
C CYS A 37 -14.81 -6.15 1.96
N SER A 38 -15.17 -5.39 0.93
CA SER A 38 -15.61 -5.89 -0.36
C SER A 38 -14.44 -6.39 -1.19
N ARG A 39 -14.77 -7.16 -2.24
CA ARG A 39 -13.76 -7.61 -3.20
C ARG A 39 -13.15 -6.39 -3.93
N GLY A 40 -11.84 -6.36 -3.97
CA GLY A 40 -10.98 -5.32 -4.55
C GLY A 40 -10.51 -4.27 -3.55
N GLU A 41 -10.97 -4.31 -2.30
CA GLU A 41 -10.62 -3.31 -1.28
C GLU A 41 -9.46 -3.76 -0.38
N ILE A 42 -8.77 -2.77 0.17
CA ILE A 42 -7.86 -2.93 1.30
C ILE A 42 -8.47 -2.21 2.48
N CYS A 43 -8.80 -2.95 3.52
CA CYS A 43 -9.62 -2.47 4.62
C CYS A 43 -8.81 -2.41 5.90
N PHE A 44 -8.76 -1.24 6.50
CA PHE A 44 -8.14 -0.99 7.78
C PHE A 44 -9.19 -1.00 8.87
N TRP A 45 -8.83 -1.54 10.03
CA TRP A 45 -9.74 -1.71 11.14
C TRP A 45 -9.13 -1.12 12.41
N TRP A 46 -9.97 -0.43 13.18
CA TRP A 46 -9.60 0.11 14.49
C TRP A 46 -9.25 -1.01 15.49
N ASP A 47 -10.10 -2.04 15.60
CA ASP A 47 -9.85 -3.23 16.44
C ASP A 47 -10.62 -4.46 15.94
N THR A 48 -10.33 -5.64 16.51
CA THR A 48 -10.91 -6.94 16.11
C THR A 48 -12.41 -7.09 16.32
N GLY A 49 -13.06 -6.25 17.15
CA GLY A 49 -14.45 -6.42 17.55
C GLY A 49 -15.40 -5.31 17.08
N THR A 50 -14.86 -4.19 16.60
CA THR A 50 -15.62 -3.02 16.18
C THR A 50 -15.96 -3.05 14.70
N ARG A 51 -16.98 -2.27 14.35
CA ARG A 51 -17.36 -1.99 12.97
C ARG A 51 -16.58 -0.81 12.37
N PHE A 52 -15.67 -0.21 13.13
CA PHE A 52 -14.90 0.96 12.69
C PHE A 52 -13.83 0.54 11.69
N GLN A 53 -14.05 0.92 10.44
CA GLN A 53 -13.22 0.55 9.31
C GLN A 53 -13.04 1.72 8.32
N LYS A 54 -12.01 1.61 7.49
CA LYS A 54 -11.79 2.48 6.34
C LYS A 54 -11.33 1.61 5.17
N GLN A 55 -11.94 1.78 4.01
CA GLN A 55 -11.57 1.04 2.81
C GLN A 55 -10.73 1.94 1.90
N PHE A 56 -9.87 1.30 1.12
CA PHE A 56 -9.10 1.95 0.07
C PHE A 56 -9.06 1.02 -1.12
N TRP A 57 -9.05 1.60 -2.31
CA TRP A 57 -8.74 0.88 -3.54
C TRP A 57 -7.26 1.06 -3.87
N TYR A 58 -6.51 0.00 -4.11
CA TYR A 58 -5.12 0.07 -4.60
C TYR A 58 -4.09 0.62 -3.59
N THR A 59 -3.31 1.66 -3.93
CA THR A 59 -2.22 2.23 -3.09
C THR A 59 -2.67 3.55 -2.49
N GLY A 60 -2.77 3.64 -1.15
CA GLY A 60 -3.39 4.79 -0.49
C GLY A 60 -2.60 5.39 0.67
N ASN A 61 -2.67 6.72 0.78
CA ASN A 61 -2.19 7.47 1.94
C ASN A 61 -3.31 7.56 3.00
N HIS A 62 -2.97 7.36 4.27
CA HIS A 62 -3.94 7.34 5.36
C HIS A 62 -4.18 8.71 6.00
N GLY A 63 -3.34 9.71 5.71
CA GLY A 63 -3.50 11.07 6.20
C GLY A 63 -4.84 11.68 5.82
N GLY A 64 -5.48 12.35 6.78
CA GLY A 64 -6.79 12.99 6.60
C GLY A 64 -7.99 12.04 6.55
N ASN A 65 -7.77 10.72 6.69
CA ASN A 65 -8.84 9.73 6.70
C ASN A 65 -9.15 9.25 8.12
N ASN A 66 -10.44 9.18 8.45
CA ASN A 66 -10.94 8.65 9.72
C ASN A 66 -11.73 7.36 9.52
N PHE A 67 -11.80 6.54 10.57
CA PHE A 67 -12.63 5.34 10.58
C PHE A 67 -14.13 5.68 10.51
N MET A 68 -14.93 4.76 9.98
CA MET A 68 -16.39 4.83 9.91
C MET A 68 -17.04 3.51 10.35
N ASP A 69 -18.27 3.57 10.89
CA ASP A 69 -19.06 2.38 11.28
C ASP A 69 -20.22 2.06 10.33
N GLY A 70 -20.08 2.50 9.07
CA GLY A 70 -21.14 2.52 8.07
C GLY A 70 -21.87 3.87 8.07
N THR A 71 -22.47 4.25 9.19
CA THR A 71 -23.33 5.45 9.22
C THR A 71 -22.64 6.73 9.67
N SER A 72 -21.56 6.62 10.45
CA SER A 72 -20.92 7.76 11.10
C SER A 72 -19.42 7.80 10.86
N VAL A 73 -18.90 9.02 10.65
CA VAL A 73 -17.46 9.30 10.63
C VAL A 73 -16.97 9.51 12.05
N SER A 74 -15.97 8.73 12.45
CA SER A 74 -15.33 8.87 13.75
C SER A 74 -14.32 10.03 13.76
N ARG A 75 -13.82 10.37 14.95
CA ARG A 75 -12.66 11.26 15.12
C ARG A 75 -11.33 10.49 15.19
N LEU A 76 -11.35 9.20 14.86
CA LEU A 76 -10.21 8.30 15.00
C LEU A 76 -9.48 8.24 13.65
N PRO A 77 -8.32 8.90 13.51
CA PRO A 77 -7.55 8.87 12.27
C PRO A 77 -7.02 7.47 12.01
N VAL A 78 -7.13 7.02 10.76
CA VAL A 78 -6.68 5.69 10.33
C VAL A 78 -5.17 5.56 10.53
N GLN A 79 -4.44 6.59 10.11
CA GLN A 79 -2.99 6.68 10.18
C GLN A 79 -2.45 6.34 11.58
N ASP A 80 -3.06 6.91 12.62
CA ASP A 80 -2.55 6.76 13.99
C ASP A 80 -3.25 5.66 14.79
N ASN A 81 -4.20 4.93 14.19
CA ASN A 81 -5.00 3.99 14.97
C ASN A 81 -5.45 2.71 14.28
N ALA A 82 -5.06 2.44 13.04
CA ALA A 82 -5.33 1.12 12.48
C ALA A 82 -4.54 0.04 13.23
N ARG A 83 -5.26 -0.97 13.69
CA ARG A 83 -4.71 -2.16 14.36
C ARG A 83 -4.58 -3.32 13.40
N ASP A 84 -5.61 -3.55 12.59
CA ASP A 84 -5.66 -4.69 11.69
C ASP A 84 -5.92 -4.23 10.25
N VAL A 85 -5.61 -5.12 9.31
CA VAL A 85 -5.82 -4.91 7.88
C VAL A 85 -6.35 -6.18 7.24
N THR A 86 -7.18 -6.03 6.22
CA THR A 86 -7.63 -7.12 5.36
C THR A 86 -7.36 -6.73 3.93
N ASN A 87 -6.66 -7.58 3.19
CA ASN A 87 -6.38 -7.37 1.78
C ASN A 87 -7.33 -8.24 0.95
N ARG A 88 -8.28 -7.59 0.26
CA ARG A 88 -9.20 -8.18 -0.70
C ARG A 88 -8.93 -7.68 -2.12
N ASP A 89 -7.76 -7.08 -2.38
CA ASP A 89 -7.33 -6.64 -3.72
C ASP A 89 -7.58 -7.75 -4.76
N THR A 90 -7.75 -7.39 -6.03
CA THR A 90 -8.03 -8.40 -7.05
C THR A 90 -6.82 -9.28 -7.35
N ASP A 91 -5.61 -8.72 -7.21
CA ASP A 91 -4.40 -9.32 -7.78
C ASP A 91 -3.14 -9.17 -6.90
N CYS A 92 -3.11 -8.20 -5.99
CA CYS A 92 -1.86 -7.74 -5.39
C CYS A 92 -1.77 -7.95 -3.89
N GLN A 93 -0.58 -8.35 -3.43
CA GLN A 93 -0.18 -8.16 -2.06
C GLN A 93 -0.12 -6.66 -1.75
N VAL A 94 -0.28 -6.28 -0.49
CA VAL A 94 0.03 -4.92 -0.05
C VAL A 94 1.10 -4.90 1.02
N ARG A 95 1.89 -3.83 1.06
CA ARG A 95 2.74 -3.48 2.19
C ARG A 95 2.19 -2.23 2.86
N VAL A 96 2.09 -2.24 4.18
CA VAL A 96 1.65 -1.10 5.00
C VAL A 96 2.88 -0.49 5.66
N GLY A 97 3.01 0.83 5.54
CA GLY A 97 4.22 1.57 5.85
C GLY A 97 4.06 2.59 6.96
N ASN A 98 5.09 2.70 7.78
CA ASN A 98 5.33 3.79 8.74
C ASN A 98 6.62 4.52 8.35
N LEU A 99 6.57 5.85 8.20
CA LEU A 99 7.70 6.73 7.95
C LEU A 99 8.16 7.36 9.27
N GLY A 100 9.22 6.80 9.85
CA GLY A 100 9.88 7.34 11.04
C GLY A 100 11.32 7.73 10.73
N ASN A 101 11.75 8.93 11.11
CA ASN A 101 13.13 9.42 10.93
C ASN A 101 13.65 9.29 9.48
N GLY A 102 12.75 9.48 8.50
CA GLY A 102 13.08 9.36 7.08
C GLY A 102 13.20 7.93 6.54
N LEU A 103 12.96 6.91 7.36
CA LEU A 103 13.01 5.51 6.98
C LEU A 103 11.63 4.84 7.06
N TRP A 104 11.34 4.00 6.08
CA TRP A 104 10.10 3.23 6.03
C TRP A 104 10.25 1.89 6.76
N THR A 105 9.32 1.62 7.67
CA THR A 105 9.08 0.27 8.22
C THR A 105 7.86 -0.32 7.51
N TRP A 106 7.98 -1.55 6.99
CA TRP A 106 6.94 -2.18 6.17
C TRP A 106 6.44 -3.48 6.81
N VAL A 107 5.11 -3.68 6.76
CA VAL A 107 4.47 -4.97 7.05
C VAL A 107 3.73 -5.45 5.80
N TYR A 108 3.94 -6.71 5.45
CA TYR A 108 3.49 -7.32 4.20
C TYR A 108 2.23 -8.16 4.42
N ILE A 109 1.18 -7.90 3.64
CA ILE A 109 -0.18 -8.44 3.84
C ILE A 109 -0.62 -9.19 2.58
N PRO A 110 -0.71 -10.53 2.61
CA PRO A 110 -1.04 -11.33 1.43
C PRO A 110 -2.46 -11.04 0.94
N ASN A 111 -2.69 -11.25 -0.36
CA ASN A 111 -4.02 -11.18 -0.96
C ASN A 111 -4.78 -12.49 -0.75
N ASP A 112 -5.22 -12.76 0.48
CA ASP A 112 -5.99 -13.97 0.80
C ASP A 112 -7.31 -13.67 1.53
N GLY A 113 -7.67 -12.39 1.64
CA GLY A 113 -8.90 -11.95 2.28
C GLY A 113 -8.97 -12.18 3.80
N LYS A 114 -7.86 -12.62 4.43
CA LYS A 114 -7.78 -12.77 5.88
C LYS A 114 -7.39 -11.45 6.53
N ARG A 115 -7.70 -11.38 7.83
CA ARG A 115 -7.41 -10.24 8.68
C ARG A 115 -6.09 -10.43 9.40
N TYR A 116 -5.22 -9.44 9.33
CA TYR A 116 -3.86 -9.46 9.87
C TYR A 116 -3.65 -8.29 10.83
N PHE A 117 -2.97 -8.56 11.95
CA PHE A 117 -2.52 -7.52 12.87
C PHE A 117 -1.32 -6.77 12.28
N LEU A 118 -1.36 -5.44 12.33
CA LEU A 118 -0.34 -4.56 11.74
C LEU A 118 0.99 -4.51 12.52
N SER A 119 1.04 -5.12 13.71
CA SER A 119 2.30 -5.28 14.46
C SER A 119 3.09 -3.97 14.59
N LEU A 120 4.30 -3.90 14.04
CA LEU A 120 5.23 -2.78 14.13
C LEU A 120 4.73 -1.46 13.52
N VAL A 121 3.71 -1.50 12.67
CA VAL A 121 3.09 -0.31 12.06
C VAL A 121 1.66 -0.08 12.57
N ASN A 122 1.28 -0.76 13.66
CA ASN A 122 0.03 -0.42 14.34
C ASN A 122 0.09 1.02 14.83
N ASN A 123 -1.03 1.71 14.75
CA ASN A 123 -1.17 3.08 15.25
C ASN A 123 -0.20 4.13 14.66
N ARG A 124 0.52 3.80 13.58
CA ARG A 124 1.43 4.66 12.81
C ARG A 124 1.60 4.12 11.39
N ASN A 125 0.50 3.94 10.67
CA ASN A 125 0.49 3.46 9.28
C ASN A 125 0.19 4.63 8.35
N ASP A 126 1.22 5.25 7.79
CA ASP A 126 1.06 6.45 6.95
C ASP A 126 0.45 6.13 5.59
N ARG A 127 0.73 4.94 5.06
CA ARG A 127 0.21 4.49 3.76
C ARG A 127 0.27 2.98 3.60
N HIS A 128 -0.36 2.50 2.54
CA HIS A 128 -0.11 1.18 1.99
C HIS A 128 0.20 1.27 0.51
N GLU A 129 0.91 0.28 0.00
CA GLU A 129 1.29 0.16 -1.41
C GLU A 129 1.02 -1.26 -1.88
N ARG A 130 0.44 -1.40 -3.08
CA ARG A 130 0.40 -2.68 -3.78
C ARG A 130 1.82 -3.10 -4.16
N VAL A 131 2.10 -4.40 -4.07
CA VAL A 131 3.40 -5.02 -4.36
C VAL A 131 3.23 -6.45 -4.88
N GLY A 132 4.30 -7.02 -5.42
CA GLY A 132 4.36 -8.42 -5.82
C GLY A 132 4.49 -8.57 -7.34
N ALA A 133 3.44 -9.07 -7.98
CA ALA A 133 3.45 -9.42 -9.41
C ALA A 133 3.59 -8.18 -10.33
N PRO A 134 4.03 -8.38 -11.59
CA PRO A 134 3.97 -7.33 -12.61
C PRO A 134 2.55 -6.78 -12.74
N GLY A 135 2.38 -5.46 -12.60
CA GLY A 135 1.06 -4.80 -12.58
C GLY A 135 0.54 -4.41 -11.19
N CYS A 136 1.30 -4.72 -10.13
CA CYS A 136 0.97 -4.33 -8.75
C CYS A 136 1.56 -2.99 -8.29
N VAL A 137 2.06 -2.13 -9.19
CA VAL A 137 2.64 -0.82 -8.82
C VAL A 137 2.01 0.31 -9.59
#